data_AF-A0A979FXJ1-F1
#
_entry.id   AF-A0A979FXJ1-F1
#
_cell.length_a   1.000
_cell.length_b   1.000
_cell.length_c   1.000
_cell.angle_alpha   90.00
_cell.angle_beta   90.00
_cell.angle_gamma   90.00
#
_symmetry.space_group_name_H-M   'P 1'
#
loop_
_entity.id
_entity.type
_entity.pdbx_description
1 polymer ?
#
loop_
_entity_poly.entity_id
_entity_poly.type
_entity_poly.pdbx_seq_one_letter_code
_entity_poly.pdbx_strand_id
1 'polypeptide(L)'
;KGTGSTSPEECTNPCQVHGEQVLCDANADCLYLAEQDDYICECKDGFNKTESGECLDTCKDYCLHDGVCRKTDRGLPYCECVGSFTGKQCQHKSLFAYIAGGVAGAVVFLIILVLLVWMICLRSTR
;
A
#
# COMPACT_ATOMS: atom_id res chain seq x y z
N LYS A 1 25.84 35.56 23.53
CA LYS A 1 24.48 35.96 23.11
C LYS A 1 24.66 36.99 22.00
N GLY A 2 24.57 36.56 20.73
CA GLY A 2 24.74 37.47 19.60
C GLY A 2 23.59 38.49 19.56
N THR A 3 23.90 39.72 19.17
CA THR A 3 22.88 40.70 18.77
C THR A 3 22.10 40.12 17.59
N GLY A 4 20.78 39.95 17.76
CA GLY A 4 19.89 39.57 16.67
C GLY A 4 19.85 40.64 15.59
N SER A 5 19.37 40.27 14.41
CA SER A 5 19.28 41.20 13.28
C SER A 5 18.40 42.42 13.58
N THR A 6 18.79 43.57 13.02
CA THR A 6 18.05 44.84 13.17
C THR A 6 17.17 45.19 11.97
N SER A 7 17.26 44.43 10.88
CA SER A 7 16.49 44.66 9.66
C SER A 7 15.99 43.33 9.06
N PRO A 8 14.80 43.30 8.44
CA PRO A 8 14.25 42.06 7.87
C PRO A 8 15.07 41.50 6.69
N GLU A 9 15.97 42.30 6.12
CA GLU A 9 16.77 41.96 4.93
C GLU A 9 18.06 41.22 5.29
N GLU A 10 18.48 41.30 6.56
CA GLU A 10 19.59 40.52 7.12
C GLU A 10 19.15 39.09 7.53
N CYS A 11 17.84 38.81 7.54
CA CYS A 11 17.31 37.50 7.83
C CYS A 11 17.52 36.55 6.64
N THR A 12 18.36 35.53 6.82
CA THR A 12 18.54 34.47 5.83
C THR A 12 17.67 33.27 6.22
N ASN A 13 16.89 32.73 5.28
CA ASN A 13 16.19 31.47 5.48
C ASN A 13 17.08 30.31 5.01
N PRO A 14 17.55 29.42 5.92
CA PRO A 14 18.41 28.30 5.54
C PRO A 14 17.73 27.29 4.60
N CYS A 15 16.39 27.27 4.56
CA CYS A 15 15.62 26.43 3.64
C CYS A 15 15.52 26.98 2.21
N GLN A 16 16.06 28.17 1.95
CA GLN A 16 15.95 28.84 0.65
C GLN A 16 17.32 29.33 0.19
N VAL A 17 17.89 28.65 -0.81
CA VAL A 17 19.15 29.06 -1.43
C VAL A 17 18.81 29.84 -2.70
N HIS A 18 19.18 31.13 -2.75
CA HIS A 18 18.94 31.98 -3.93
C HIS A 18 17.46 32.07 -4.38
N GLY A 19 16.52 31.91 -3.45
CA GLY A 19 15.08 31.93 -3.75
C GLY A 19 14.48 30.56 -4.11
N GLU A 20 15.30 29.50 -4.18
CA GLU A 20 14.88 28.15 -4.58
C GLU A 20 15.09 27.14 -3.43
N GLN A 21 14.15 26.19 -3.24
CA GLN A 21 14.13 25.21 -2.13
C GLN A 21 15.08 24.02 -2.36
N VAL A 22 16.32 24.25 -2.79
CA VAL A 22 17.19 23.19 -3.36
C VAL A 22 17.98 22.39 -2.32
N LEU A 23 17.60 22.43 -1.04
CA LEU A 23 18.39 21.77 0.02
C LEU A 23 17.90 20.37 0.38
N CYS A 24 16.61 20.09 0.18
CA CYS A 24 15.98 18.81 0.52
C CYS A 24 15.50 18.07 -0.74
N ASP A 25 15.15 16.79 -0.58
CA ASP A 25 14.50 15.99 -1.63
C ASP A 25 13.18 16.65 -2.10
N ALA A 26 12.78 16.44 -3.36
CA ALA A 26 11.55 17.02 -3.91
C ALA A 26 10.27 16.62 -3.14
N ASN A 27 10.30 15.45 -2.49
CA ASN A 27 9.21 14.93 -1.66
C ASN A 27 9.42 15.20 -0.16
N ALA A 28 10.32 16.11 0.19
CA ALA A 28 10.55 16.56 1.56
C ALA A 28 10.13 18.03 1.74
N ASP A 29 9.79 18.36 2.98
CA ASP A 29 9.60 19.72 3.47
C ASP A 29 10.80 20.12 4.34
N CYS A 30 11.27 21.36 4.17
CA CYS A 30 12.34 21.92 4.98
C CYS A 30 11.76 22.65 6.18
N LEU A 31 12.15 22.22 7.38
CA LEU A 31 11.73 22.79 8.65
C LEU A 31 12.90 23.47 9.34
N TYR A 32 12.72 24.73 9.73
CA TYR A 32 13.74 25.51 10.44
C TYR A 32 13.63 25.30 11.96
N LEU A 33 14.74 24.96 12.61
CA LEU A 33 14.88 24.72 14.04
C LEU A 33 15.50 25.94 14.72
N ALA A 34 14.66 26.89 15.14
CA ALA A 34 15.08 28.16 15.73
C ALA A 34 15.91 28.03 17.03
N GLU A 35 15.80 26.91 17.75
CA GLU A 35 16.57 26.68 18.98
C GLU A 35 18.04 26.33 18.71
N GLN A 36 18.31 25.70 17.57
CA GLN A 36 19.64 25.20 17.19
C GLN A 36 20.26 26.04 16.06
N ASP A 37 19.51 27.01 15.53
CA ASP A 37 19.88 27.79 14.33
C ASP A 37 20.21 26.85 13.16
N ASP A 38 19.44 25.78 13.03
CA ASP A 38 19.66 24.68 12.08
C ASP A 38 18.38 24.36 11.30
N TYR A 39 18.46 23.47 10.31
CA TYR A 39 17.33 23.03 9.51
C TYR A 39 17.24 21.50 9.47
N ILE A 40 16.04 20.98 9.25
CA ILE A 40 15.80 19.54 9.06
C ILE A 40 14.90 19.29 7.85
N CYS A 41 15.25 18.28 7.06
CA CYS A 41 14.40 17.79 5.97
C CYS A 41 13.52 16.63 6.47
N GLU A 42 12.21 16.84 6.43
CA GLU A 42 11.18 15.84 6.78
C GLU A 42 10.43 15.41 5.52
N CYS A 43 10.20 14.10 5.34
CA CYS A 43 9.47 13.61 4.16
C CYS A 43 7.97 13.93 4.27
N LYS A 44 7.34 14.25 3.15
CA LYS A 44 5.89 14.46 3.06
C LYS A 44 5.12 13.20 3.44
N ASP A 45 3.87 13.37 3.84
CA ASP A 45 2.98 12.26 4.17
C ASP A 45 2.91 11.21 3.06
N GLY A 46 3.14 9.95 3.42
CA GLY A 46 3.17 8.84 2.47
C GLY A 46 4.49 8.69 1.70
N PHE A 47 5.56 9.29 2.20
CA PHE A 47 6.94 8.98 1.82
C PHE A 47 7.72 8.49 3.05
N ASN A 48 8.62 7.53 2.83
CA ASN A 48 9.57 7.06 3.83
C ASN A 48 10.97 7.60 3.55
N LYS A 49 11.67 7.99 4.62
CA LYS A 49 13.06 8.40 4.54
C LYS A 49 13.97 7.18 4.41
N THR A 50 14.82 7.19 3.38
CA THR A 50 15.82 6.15 3.13
C THR A 50 17.10 6.44 3.93
N GLU A 51 17.98 5.45 4.11
CA GLU A 51 19.29 5.66 4.75
C GLU A 51 20.15 6.71 4.02
N SER A 52 19.95 6.87 2.70
CA SER A 52 20.57 7.90 1.87
C SER A 52 20.01 9.32 2.08
N GLY A 53 18.91 9.47 2.83
CA GLY A 53 18.21 10.75 3.03
C GLY A 53 17.14 11.08 1.98
N GLU A 54 16.94 10.21 0.97
CA GLU A 54 15.91 10.38 -0.06
C GLU A 54 14.53 9.97 0.44
N CYS A 55 13.49 10.67 -0.02
CA CYS A 55 12.10 10.39 0.33
C CYS A 55 11.46 9.49 -0.73
N LEU A 56 11.30 8.20 -0.41
CA LEU A 56 10.73 7.21 -1.30
C LEU A 56 9.24 7.05 -1.05
N ASP A 57 8.44 6.94 -2.11
CA ASP A 57 7.01 6.68 -1.97
C ASP A 57 6.77 5.41 -1.16
N THR A 58 5.97 5.50 -0.10
CA THR A 58 5.64 4.38 0.78
C THR A 58 4.89 3.24 0.06
N CYS A 59 4.28 3.50 -1.10
CA CYS A 59 3.65 2.50 -1.95
C CYS A 59 4.63 1.71 -2.81
N LYS A 60 5.86 2.19 -3.01
CA LYS A 60 6.84 1.52 -3.86
C LYS A 60 7.19 0.16 -3.26
N ASP A 61 6.96 -0.90 -4.04
CA ASP A 61 7.19 -2.30 -3.66
C ASP A 61 6.45 -2.77 -2.39
N TYR A 62 5.44 -2.03 -1.93
CA TYR A 62 4.65 -2.40 -0.75
C TYR A 62 3.58 -3.46 -1.07
N CYS A 63 2.95 -3.37 -2.24
CA CYS A 63 1.93 -4.30 -2.69
C CYS A 63 2.52 -5.36 -3.63
N LEU A 64 2.29 -6.64 -3.33
CA LEU A 64 2.75 -7.76 -4.14
C LEU A 64 1.70 -8.17 -5.18
N HIS A 65 2.14 -8.94 -6.18
CA HIS A 65 1.28 -9.57 -7.19
C HIS A 65 0.33 -8.61 -7.90
N ASP A 66 0.87 -7.47 -8.35
CA ASP A 66 0.15 -6.42 -9.06
C ASP A 66 -1.03 -5.82 -8.27
N GLY A 67 -0.96 -5.86 -6.93
CA GLY A 67 -1.89 -5.16 -6.06
C GLY A 67 -1.82 -3.65 -6.26
N VAL A 68 -2.99 -2.99 -6.29
CA VAL A 68 -3.06 -1.53 -6.43
C VAL A 68 -2.79 -0.89 -5.08
N CYS A 69 -1.72 -0.10 -4.97
CA CYS A 69 -1.44 0.64 -3.75
C CYS A 69 -2.26 1.92 -3.67
N ARG A 70 -2.84 2.17 -2.50
CA ARG A 70 -3.55 3.39 -2.15
C ARG A 70 -3.04 3.90 -0.82
N LYS A 71 -3.15 5.21 -0.59
CA LYS A 71 -2.77 5.86 0.66
C LYS A 71 -4.01 6.37 1.36
N THR A 72 -4.04 6.26 2.69
CA THR A 72 -5.05 6.91 3.53
C THR A 72 -4.77 8.41 3.65
N ASP A 73 -5.71 9.16 4.23
CA ASP A 73 -5.53 10.60 4.51
C ASP A 73 -4.31 10.89 5.43
N ARG A 74 -3.83 9.87 6.17
CA ARG A 74 -2.63 9.95 7.02
C ARG A 74 -1.36 9.49 6.32
N GLY A 75 -1.39 9.29 5.00
CA GLY A 75 -0.25 8.79 4.21
C GLY A 75 0.05 7.29 4.39
N LEU A 76 -0.66 6.56 5.26
CA LEU A 76 -0.43 5.11 5.46
C LEU A 76 -0.82 4.33 4.20
N PRO A 77 0.04 3.42 3.70
CA PRO A 77 -0.24 2.60 2.52
C PRO A 77 -1.23 1.48 2.85
N TYR A 78 -2.08 1.14 1.89
CA TYR A 78 -2.88 -0.09 1.90
C TYR A 78 -2.98 -0.64 0.48
N CYS A 79 -3.10 -1.97 0.38
CA CYS A 79 -3.16 -2.65 -0.91
C CYS A 79 -4.57 -3.12 -1.22
N GLU A 80 -5.04 -2.81 -2.43
CA GLU A 80 -6.21 -3.40 -3.05
C GLU A 80 -5.75 -4.59 -3.91
N CYS A 81 -5.96 -5.80 -3.39
CA CYS A 81 -5.50 -7.01 -4.05
C CYS A 81 -6.35 -7.40 -5.26
N VAL A 82 -5.69 -7.85 -6.32
CA VAL A 82 -6.35 -8.28 -7.55
C VAL A 82 -6.63 -9.79 -7.52
N GLY A 83 -7.79 -10.21 -8.03
CA GLY A 83 -8.13 -11.62 -8.23
C GLY A 83 -8.24 -12.42 -6.94
N SER A 84 -7.45 -13.49 -6.83
CA SER A 84 -7.45 -14.39 -5.67
C SER A 84 -6.34 -14.08 -4.66
N PHE A 85 -5.67 -12.93 -4.71
CA PHE A 85 -4.66 -12.59 -3.71
C PHE A 85 -5.30 -11.91 -2.49
N THR A 86 -4.73 -12.16 -1.31
CA THR A 86 -5.24 -11.66 -0.02
C THR A 86 -4.08 -11.42 0.95
N GLY A 87 -4.37 -10.79 2.09
CA GLY A 87 -3.38 -10.32 3.05
C GLY A 87 -3.11 -8.82 2.93
N LYS A 88 -2.38 -8.26 3.92
CA LYS A 88 -2.09 -6.81 4.00
C LYS A 88 -1.31 -6.28 2.79
N GLN A 89 -0.43 -7.11 2.22
CA GLN A 89 0.39 -6.78 1.05
C GLN A 89 0.06 -7.68 -0.14
N CYS A 90 -1.10 -8.33 -0.15
CA CYS A 90 -1.50 -9.28 -1.19
C CYS A 90 -0.57 -10.50 -1.33
N GLN A 91 0.09 -10.88 -0.24
CA GLN A 91 1.12 -11.94 -0.23
C GLN A 91 0.56 -13.37 -0.29
N HIS A 92 -0.73 -13.57 0.01
CA HIS A 92 -1.33 -14.90 0.08
C HIS A 92 -2.24 -15.16 -1.10
N LYS A 93 -2.12 -16.33 -1.73
CA LYS A 93 -3.06 -16.80 -2.74
C LYS A 93 -4.23 -17.51 -2.07
N SER A 94 -5.42 -16.93 -2.15
CA SER A 94 -6.71 -17.54 -1.80
C SER A 94 -6.99 -18.72 -2.74
N LEU A 95 -6.90 -19.94 -2.21
CA LEU A 95 -7.32 -21.17 -2.89
C LEU A 95 -8.81 -21.49 -2.70
N PHE A 96 -9.57 -20.61 -2.02
CA PHE A 96 -10.93 -20.91 -1.59
C PHE A 96 -11.91 -21.19 -2.74
N ALA A 97 -11.69 -20.61 -3.93
CA ALA A 97 -12.53 -20.84 -5.11
C ALA A 97 -12.47 -22.29 -5.62
N TYR A 98 -11.30 -22.95 -5.54
CA TYR A 98 -11.13 -24.33 -5.98
C TYR A 98 -11.88 -25.31 -5.06
N ILE A 99 -11.84 -25.06 -3.74
CA ILE A 99 -12.43 -25.95 -2.74
C ILE A 99 -13.96 -25.89 -2.82
N ALA A 100 -14.55 -24.70 -3.01
CA ALA A 100 -15.99 -24.55 -3.16
C ALA A 100 -16.53 -25.20 -4.45
N GLY A 101 -15.82 -25.08 -5.57
CA GLY A 101 -16.22 -25.69 -6.85
C GLY A 101 -16.17 -27.22 -6.83
N GLY A 102 -15.14 -27.80 -6.22
CA GLY A 102 -14.97 -29.26 -6.16
C GLY A 102 -16.08 -29.97 -5.38
N VAL A 103 -16.47 -29.41 -4.23
CA VAL A 103 -17.54 -29.99 -3.38
C VAL A 103 -18.90 -29.92 -4.08
N ALA A 104 -19.23 -28.78 -4.70
CA ALA A 104 -20.48 -28.61 -5.43
C ALA A 104 -20.59 -29.61 -6.60
N GLY A 105 -19.51 -29.80 -7.37
CA GLY A 105 -19.48 -30.76 -8.48
C GLY A 105 -19.67 -32.20 -8.03
N ALA A 106 -19.02 -32.61 -6.92
CA ALA A 106 -19.16 -33.96 -6.38
C ALA A 106 -20.59 -34.26 -5.91
N VAL A 107 -21.24 -33.31 -5.23
CA VAL A 107 -22.63 -33.46 -4.76
C VAL A 107 -23.59 -33.62 -5.94
N VAL A 108 -23.46 -32.77 -6.97
CA VAL A 108 -24.29 -32.87 -8.19
C VAL A 108 -24.10 -34.21 -8.90
N PHE A 109 -22.85 -34.68 -9.01
CA PHE A 109 -22.55 -35.97 -9.60
C PHE A 109 -23.20 -37.14 -8.84
N LEU A 110 -23.13 -37.14 -7.51
CA LEU A 110 -23.78 -38.16 -6.67
C LEU A 110 -25.31 -38.16 -6.83
N ILE A 111 -25.94 -36.99 -6.88
CA ILE A 111 -27.39 -36.87 -7.11
C ILE A 111 -27.77 -37.49 -8.48
N ILE A 112 -27.01 -37.20 -9.53
CA ILE A 112 -27.24 -37.77 -10.87
C ILE A 112 -27.12 -39.30 -10.83
N LEU A 113 -26.10 -39.85 -10.17
CA LEU A 113 -25.93 -41.30 -10.04
C LEU A 113 -27.12 -41.96 -9.32
N VAL A 114 -27.60 -41.36 -8.22
CA VAL A 114 -28.77 -41.86 -7.49
C VAL A 114 -30.03 -41.85 -8.39
N LEU A 115 -30.25 -40.77 -9.14
CA LEU A 115 -31.38 -40.67 -10.07
C LEU A 115 -31.29 -41.70 -11.21
N LEU A 116 -30.10 -41.93 -11.76
CA LEU A 116 -29.88 -42.93 -12.81
C LEU A 116 -30.16 -44.35 -12.30
N VAL A 117 -29.64 -44.69 -11.12
CA VAL A 117 -29.90 -45.99 -10.49
C VAL A 117 -31.40 -46.15 -10.23
N TRP A 118 -32.07 -45.13 -9.69
CA TRP A 118 -33.50 -45.17 -9.45
C TRP A 118 -34.31 -45.38 -10.74
N MET A 119 -33.96 -44.69 -11.83
CA MET A 119 -34.59 -44.88 -13.14
C MET A 119 -34.39 -46.30 -13.71
N ILE A 120 -33.21 -46.89 -13.53
CA ILE A 120 -32.92 -48.27 -13.95
C ILE A 120 -33.73 -49.27 -13.11
N CYS A 121 -33.79 -49.07 -11.79
CA CYS A 121 -34.58 -49.92 -10.89
C CYS A 121 -36.08 -49.83 -11.21
N LEU A 122 -36.62 -48.62 -11.39
CA LEU A 122 -38.03 -48.41 -11.77
C LEU A 122 -38.37 -49.06 -13.12
N ARG A 123 -37.43 -49.02 -14.08
CA ARG A 123 -37.61 -49.65 -15.39
C ARG A 123 -37.49 -51.16 -15.33
N SER A 124 -36.75 -51.72 -14.37
CA SER A 124 -36.64 -53.17 -14.15
C SER A 124 -37.86 -53.75 -13.44
N THR A 125 -38.55 -52.95 -12.61
CA THR A 125 -39.78 -53.36 -11.90
C THR A 125 -41.05 -53.28 -12.78
N ARG A 126 -40.96 -52.79 -14.01
CA ARG A 126 -42.07 -52.67 -14.95
C ARG A 126 -41.89 -53.57 -16.17
#